data_AF-A0A059BQ08-F1
#
_entry.id   AF-A0A059BQ08-F1
#
_cell.length_a   1.000
_cell.length_b   1.000
_cell.length_c   1.000
_cell.angle_alpha   90.00
_cell.angle_beta   90.00
_cell.angle_gamma   90.00
#
_symmetry.space_group_name_H-M   'P 1'
#
loop_
_entity.id
_entity.type
_entity.pdbx_description
1 polymer ?
#
loop_
_entity_poly.entity_id
_entity_poly.type
_entity_poly.pdbx_seq_one_letter_code
_entity_poly.pdbx_strand_id
1 'polypeptide(L)'
;MQNNLKSRENLSNFLTLLTSSHEEERLGMEEVIDECKTFYFAGKETTATLLTWALLLLAKHQEWQDKAREEVIRVCGKTGLPGAENLNELKITTIVLNETLRLYSLAGTVTRQTLKDVQLGDLQIPAKMELYLAFPSVHCDTKIWGEDADEFNPARFAKPRKHQAAFLAFGLGPEPA
;
A
#
# COMPACT_ATOMS: atom_id res chain seq x y z
N MET A 1 21.56 4.87 42.39
CA MET A 1 20.81 5.72 41.44
C MET A 1 21.51 5.76 40.09
N GLN A 2 21.71 4.60 39.47
CA GLN A 2 22.28 4.45 38.12
C GLN A 2 21.48 3.34 37.46
N ASN A 3 20.33 3.67 36.87
CA ASN A 3 19.60 2.74 36.00
C ASN A 3 18.59 3.40 35.06
N ASN A 4 18.64 4.74 34.88
CA ASN A 4 17.70 5.47 34.02
C ASN A 4 18.34 6.07 32.76
N LEU A 5 19.54 5.62 32.37
CA LEU A 5 20.26 6.14 31.20
C LEU A 5 20.47 5.08 30.09
N LYS A 6 19.92 3.87 30.24
CA LYS A 6 20.15 2.75 29.29
C LYS A 6 18.91 2.33 28.47
N SER A 7 17.77 3.00 28.61
CA SER A 7 16.54 2.69 27.85
C SER A 7 16.19 3.69 26.75
N ARG A 8 17.11 4.59 26.37
CA ARG A 8 17.03 5.30 25.09
C ARG A 8 17.59 4.39 24.00
N GLU A 9 16.91 3.27 23.77
CA GLU A 9 17.21 2.42 22.61
C GLU A 9 16.98 3.24 21.33
N ASN A 10 18.05 3.36 20.54
CA ASN A 10 18.13 3.84 19.17
C ASN A 10 16.79 4.06 18.44
N LEU A 11 16.25 5.28 18.50
CA LEU A 11 15.32 5.76 17.48
C LEU A 11 16.15 6.29 16.30
N SER A 12 16.68 5.37 15.50
CA SER A 12 17.15 5.71 14.16
C SER A 12 15.91 6.00 13.32
N ASN A 13 15.55 7.27 13.21
CA ASN A 13 14.54 7.70 12.24
C ASN A 13 15.21 7.84 10.86
N PHE A 14 14.40 7.92 9.81
CA PHE A 14 14.90 7.97 8.43
C PHE A 14 15.93 9.08 8.21
N LEU A 15 15.71 10.26 8.79
CA LEU A 15 16.64 11.39 8.72
C LEU A 15 17.96 11.07 9.42
N THR A 16 17.92 10.50 10.63
CA THR A 16 19.11 10.07 11.36
C THR A 16 19.93 9.07 10.55
N LEU A 17 19.27 8.13 9.86
CA LEU A 17 19.93 7.15 9.01
C LEU A 17 20.62 7.80 7.80
N LEU A 18 19.93 8.72 7.11
CA LEU A 18 20.49 9.45 5.98
C LEU A 18 21.65 10.36 6.40
N THR A 19 21.53 11.07 7.52
CA THR A 19 22.60 11.93 8.04
C THR A 19 23.81 11.11 8.48
N SER A 20 23.60 9.94 9.10
CA SER A 20 24.71 9.03 9.43
C SER A 20 25.42 8.51 8.18
N SER A 21 24.68 8.27 7.10
CA SER A 21 25.26 7.85 5.81
C SER A 21 26.06 8.98 5.16
N HIS A 22 25.64 10.23 5.34
CA HIS A 22 26.42 11.41 4.94
C HIS A 22 27.70 11.58 5.78
N GLU A 23 27.62 11.40 7.10
CA GLU A 23 28.79 11.44 7.98
C GLU A 23 29.82 10.34 7.65
N GLU A 24 29.36 9.20 7.11
CA GLU A 24 30.21 8.12 6.59
C GLU A 24 30.67 8.34 5.13
N GLU A 25 30.46 9.54 4.56
CA GLU A 25 30.79 9.92 3.16
C GLU A 25 30.16 9.00 2.08
N ARG A 26 29.09 8.28 2.42
CA ARG A 26 28.37 7.40 1.48
C ARG A 26 27.33 8.15 0.65
N LEU A 27 26.87 9.31 1.13
CA LEU A 27 25.91 10.19 0.46
C LEU A 27 26.35 11.64 0.59
N GLY A 28 26.17 12.43 -0.47
CA GLY A 28 26.29 13.88 -0.44
C GLY A 28 25.09 14.56 0.26
N MET A 29 25.27 15.79 0.75
CA MET A 29 24.17 16.54 1.40
C MET A 29 22.99 16.77 0.45
N GLU A 30 23.25 17.06 -0.83
CA GLU A 30 22.20 17.20 -1.85
C GLU A 30 21.44 15.88 -2.06
N GLU A 31 22.14 14.74 -2.07
CA GLU A 31 21.52 13.42 -2.19
C GLU A 31 20.62 13.12 -0.98
N VAL A 32 21.06 13.45 0.24
CA VAL A 32 20.22 13.34 1.44
C VAL A 32 18.95 14.18 1.31
N ILE A 33 19.06 15.42 0.83
CA ILE A 33 17.92 16.31 0.63
C ILE A 33 16.95 15.74 -0.41
N ASP A 34 17.46 15.21 -1.51
CA ASP A 34 16.65 14.65 -2.58
C ASP A 34 15.96 13.34 -2.17
N GLU A 35 16.61 12.48 -1.40
CA GLU A 35 15.99 11.30 -0.80
C GLU A 35 14.86 11.68 0.18
N CYS A 36 15.07 12.73 0.98
CA CYS A 36 14.03 13.25 1.89
C CYS A 36 12.80 13.77 1.12
N LYS A 37 13.02 14.52 0.04
CA LYS A 37 11.93 15.01 -0.82
C LYS A 37 11.17 13.84 -1.43
N THR A 38 11.88 12.87 -1.99
CA THR A 38 11.31 11.70 -2.65
C THR A 38 10.41 10.92 -1.69
N PHE A 39 10.91 10.62 -0.48
CA PHE A 39 10.12 9.95 0.55
C PHE A 39 8.86 10.73 0.95
N TYR A 40 8.99 12.06 1.13
CA TYR A 40 7.85 12.91 1.49
C TYR A 40 6.76 12.92 0.41
N PHE A 41 7.13 13.09 -0.85
CA PHE A 41 6.18 13.07 -1.96
C PHE A 41 5.51 11.70 -2.11
N ALA A 42 6.31 10.63 -2.13
CA ALA A 42 5.83 9.26 -2.28
C ALA A 42 4.82 8.88 -1.19
N GLY A 43 5.07 9.26 0.07
CA GLY A 43 4.16 8.95 1.18
C GLY A 43 2.92 9.85 1.25
N LYS A 44 3.04 11.14 0.89
CA LYS A 44 1.97 12.12 1.07
C LYS A 44 0.89 12.03 -0.01
N GLU A 45 1.28 12.10 -1.27
CA GLU A 45 0.33 12.24 -2.37
C GLU A 45 -0.51 10.98 -2.57
N THR A 46 0.14 9.81 -2.50
CA THR A 46 -0.50 8.50 -2.60
C THR A 46 -1.51 8.28 -1.46
N THR A 47 -1.08 8.50 -0.22
CA THR A 47 -1.94 8.31 0.97
C THR A 47 -3.11 9.29 0.98
N ALA A 48 -2.88 10.57 0.65
CA ALA A 48 -3.95 11.57 0.58
C ALA A 48 -5.00 11.19 -0.48
N THR A 49 -4.56 10.68 -1.63
CA THR A 49 -5.46 10.24 -2.71
C THR A 49 -6.27 9.02 -2.28
N LEU A 50 -5.64 8.01 -1.66
CA LEU A 50 -6.33 6.84 -1.12
C LEU A 50 -7.40 7.24 -0.11
N LEU A 51 -7.05 8.06 0.89
CA LEU A 51 -7.98 8.49 1.92
C LEU A 51 -9.14 9.30 1.34
N THR A 52 -8.88 10.12 0.31
CA THR A 52 -9.92 10.88 -0.39
C THR A 52 -10.95 9.95 -1.02
N TRP A 53 -10.51 8.94 -1.78
CA TRP A 53 -11.41 7.95 -2.38
C TRP A 53 -12.13 7.10 -1.33
N ALA A 54 -11.42 6.68 -0.28
CA ALA A 54 -12.00 5.87 0.79
C ALA A 54 -13.13 6.63 1.51
N LEU A 55 -12.91 7.91 1.84
CA LEU A 55 -13.92 8.75 2.47
C LEU A 55 -15.12 8.99 1.54
N LEU A 56 -14.87 9.22 0.25
CA LEU A 56 -15.95 9.37 -0.74
C LEU A 56 -16.80 8.09 -0.85
N LEU A 57 -16.17 6.92 -0.89
CA LEU A 57 -16.86 5.63 -0.95
C LEU A 57 -17.65 5.37 0.33
N LEU A 58 -17.07 5.60 1.51
CA LEU A 58 -17.79 5.44 2.77
C LEU A 58 -19.00 6.38 2.86
N ALA A 59 -18.86 7.64 2.40
CA ALA A 59 -19.98 8.58 2.36
C ALA A 59 -21.13 8.10 1.46
N LYS A 60 -20.82 7.43 0.35
CA LYS A 60 -21.81 6.82 -0.57
C LYS A 60 -22.36 5.48 -0.08
N HIS A 61 -21.63 4.76 0.78
CA HIS A 61 -21.96 3.43 1.26
C HIS A 61 -22.06 3.40 2.79
N GLN A 62 -23.14 3.97 3.33
CA GLN A 62 -23.32 4.17 4.77
C GLN A 62 -23.24 2.89 5.59
N GLU A 63 -23.69 1.76 5.04
CA GLU A 63 -23.55 0.45 5.67
C GLU A 63 -22.09 0.07 6.02
N TRP A 64 -21.12 0.49 5.19
CA TRP A 64 -19.70 0.23 5.43
C TRP A 64 -19.09 1.30 6.33
N GLN A 65 -19.59 2.54 6.25
CA GLN A 65 -19.22 3.61 7.17
C GLN A 65 -19.59 3.25 8.61
N ASP A 66 -20.81 2.75 8.83
CA ASP A 66 -21.29 2.35 10.15
C ASP A 66 -20.48 1.16 10.69
N LYS A 67 -20.25 0.12 9.89
CA LYS A 67 -19.42 -1.03 10.28
C LYS A 67 -17.99 -0.63 10.65
N ALA A 68 -17.37 0.26 9.87
CA ALA A 68 -16.01 0.73 10.15
C ALA A 68 -15.99 1.58 11.44
N ARG A 69 -16.99 2.45 11.64
CA ARG A 69 -17.12 3.25 12.86
C ARG A 69 -17.31 2.37 14.10
N GLU A 70 -18.19 1.37 14.03
CA GLU A 70 -18.42 0.41 15.12
C GLU A 70 -17.16 -0.38 15.46
N GLU A 71 -16.41 -0.82 14.44
CA GLU A 71 -15.11 -1.47 14.64
C GLU A 71 -14.12 -0.57 15.38
N VAL A 72 -13.95 0.67 14.92
CA VAL A 72 -13.02 1.62 15.56
C VAL A 72 -13.43 1.90 17.01
N ILE A 73 -14.71 2.10 17.29
CA ILE A 73 -15.21 2.31 18.66
C ILE A 73 -14.96 1.08 19.53
N ARG A 74 -15.13 -0.13 18.98
CA ARG A 74 -14.92 -1.38 19.71
C ARG A 74 -13.43 -1.61 20.04
N VAL A 75 -12.54 -1.36 19.08
CA VAL A 75 -11.11 -1.63 19.20
C VAL A 75 -10.38 -0.52 19.96
N CYS A 76 -10.66 0.75 19.64
CA CYS A 76 -9.95 1.91 20.17
C CYS A 76 -10.70 2.60 21.31
N GLY A 77 -11.97 2.24 21.57
CA GLY A 77 -12.83 2.96 22.49
C GLY A 77 -13.43 4.24 21.89
N LYS A 78 -14.41 4.84 22.57
CA LYS A 78 -15.10 6.06 22.08
C LYS A 78 -14.21 7.30 22.02
N THR A 79 -13.19 7.37 22.86
CA THR A 79 -12.29 8.53 23.02
C THR A 79 -10.82 8.16 22.93
N GLY A 80 -10.50 6.88 22.72
CA GLY A 80 -9.11 6.44 22.61
C GLY A 80 -8.57 6.74 21.21
N LEU A 81 -7.30 7.09 21.17
CA LEU A 81 -6.57 7.23 19.91
C LEU A 81 -6.08 5.83 19.49
N PRO A 82 -6.21 5.45 18.20
CA PRO A 82 -5.66 4.20 17.72
C PRO A 82 -4.13 4.17 17.88
N GLY A 83 -3.62 3.10 18.49
CA GLY A 83 -2.21 2.75 18.54
C GLY A 83 -1.82 1.71 17.49
N ALA A 84 -0.51 1.47 17.34
CA ALA A 84 0.01 0.48 16.39
C ALA A 84 -0.45 -0.95 16.74
N GLU A 85 -0.63 -1.23 18.03
CA GLU A 85 -1.14 -2.47 18.59
C GLU A 85 -2.58 -2.79 18.13
N ASN A 86 -3.37 -1.76 17.80
CA ASN A 86 -4.76 -1.91 17.39
C ASN A 86 -4.91 -2.29 15.91
N LEU A 87 -3.87 -2.05 15.08
CA LEU A 87 -3.98 -2.17 13.62
C LEU A 87 -4.40 -3.57 13.16
N ASN A 88 -3.94 -4.62 13.84
CA ASN A 88 -4.29 -6.01 13.51
C ASN A 88 -5.77 -6.34 13.77
N GLU A 89 -6.47 -5.53 14.58
CA GLU A 89 -7.88 -5.73 14.90
C GLU A 89 -8.83 -4.92 14.01
N LEU A 90 -8.31 -3.94 13.26
CA LEU A 90 -9.06 -3.07 12.33
C LEU A 90 -9.32 -3.74 10.97
N LYS A 91 -10.00 -4.89 11.00
CA LYS A 91 -10.22 -5.76 9.83
C LYS A 91 -11.18 -5.15 8.81
N ILE A 92 -12.28 -4.55 9.25
CA ILE A 92 -13.26 -3.87 8.39
C ILE A 92 -12.62 -2.68 7.70
N THR A 93 -11.88 -1.87 8.47
CA THR A 93 -11.13 -0.72 7.94
C THR A 93 -10.14 -1.19 6.88
N THR A 94 -9.43 -2.29 7.14
CA THR A 94 -8.46 -2.88 6.19
C THR A 94 -9.12 -3.34 4.89
N ILE A 95 -10.26 -4.05 4.95
CA ILE A 95 -10.95 -4.50 3.72
C ILE A 95 -11.55 -3.35 2.93
N VAL A 96 -12.00 -2.27 3.58
CA VAL A 96 -12.47 -1.04 2.93
C VAL A 96 -11.34 -0.37 2.16
N LEU A 97 -10.16 -0.23 2.78
CA LEU A 97 -8.99 0.37 2.12
C LEU A 97 -8.51 -0.49 0.94
N ASN A 98 -8.50 -1.82 1.09
CA ASN A 98 -8.14 -2.72 -0.01
C ASN A 98 -9.12 -2.63 -1.19
N GLU A 99 -10.42 -2.58 -0.93
CA GLU A 99 -11.42 -2.41 -1.99
C GLU A 99 -11.32 -1.03 -2.65
N THR A 100 -10.99 0.00 -1.87
CA THR A 100 -10.71 1.34 -2.41
C THR A 100 -9.52 1.31 -3.37
N LEU A 101 -8.41 0.67 -2.96
CA LEU A 101 -7.21 0.50 -3.80
C LEU A 101 -7.45 -0.37 -5.03
N ARG A 102 -8.43 -1.28 -4.99
CA ARG A 102 -8.82 -2.11 -6.14
C ARG A 102 -9.54 -1.27 -7.19
N LEU A 103 -10.56 -0.51 -6.77
CA LEU A 103 -11.35 0.32 -7.69
C LEU A 103 -10.59 1.55 -8.18
N TYR A 104 -9.83 2.18 -7.29
CA TYR A 104 -9.08 3.42 -7.54
C TYR A 104 -7.60 3.18 -7.29
N SER A 105 -7.03 2.28 -8.11
CA SER A 105 -5.62 1.95 -8.01
C SER A 105 -4.75 3.18 -8.23
N LEU A 106 -3.85 3.45 -7.28
CA LEU A 106 -2.91 4.56 -7.38
C LEU A 106 -1.81 4.28 -8.42
N ALA A 107 -1.46 3.01 -8.58
CA ALA A 107 -0.54 2.54 -9.61
C ALA A 107 -1.33 2.25 -10.91
N GLY A 108 -1.21 3.12 -11.90
CA GLY A 108 -1.91 2.96 -13.18
C GLY A 108 -1.34 1.83 -14.04
N THR A 109 -0.04 1.87 -14.32
CA THR A 109 0.64 0.82 -15.10
C THR A 109 2.07 0.71 -14.64
N VAL A 110 2.53 -0.53 -14.48
CA VAL A 110 3.92 -0.82 -14.13
C VAL A 110 4.63 -1.37 -15.35
N THR A 111 5.75 -0.75 -15.71
CA THR A 111 6.60 -1.22 -16.81
C THR A 111 7.73 -2.09 -16.25
N ARG A 112 8.00 -3.20 -16.93
CA ARG A 112 9.15 -4.08 -16.67
C ARG A 112 9.85 -4.37 -17.98
N GLN A 113 11.18 -4.45 -17.96
CA GLN A 113 11.95 -4.87 -19.12
C GLN A 113 12.55 -6.26 -18.90
N THR A 114 12.44 -7.14 -19.89
CA THR A 114 13.06 -8.46 -19.85
C THR A 114 14.59 -8.34 -19.99
N LEU A 115 15.35 -8.92 -19.05
CA LEU A 115 16.82 -8.90 -19.09
C LEU A 115 17.41 -9.99 -20.01
N LYS A 116 16.64 -11.04 -20.25
CA LYS A 116 16.95 -12.20 -21.08
C LYS A 116 15.67 -12.72 -21.71
N ASP A 117 15.77 -13.68 -22.61
CA ASP A 117 14.59 -14.35 -23.16
C ASP A 117 13.81 -15.05 -22.02
N VAL A 118 12.50 -14.83 -21.98
CA VAL A 118 11.59 -15.33 -20.95
C VAL A 118 10.45 -16.11 -21.61
N GLN A 119 10.17 -17.30 -21.09
CA GLN A 119 8.95 -18.05 -21.41
C GLN A 119 7.85 -17.65 -20.41
N LEU A 120 6.75 -17.08 -20.88
CA LEU A 120 5.58 -16.72 -20.08
C LEU A 120 4.35 -17.49 -20.59
N GLY A 121 3.99 -18.57 -19.88
CA GLY A 121 3.01 -19.52 -20.40
C GLY A 121 3.49 -20.08 -21.74
N ASP A 122 2.69 -19.92 -22.79
CA ASP A 122 3.03 -20.36 -24.15
C ASP A 122 3.80 -19.29 -24.96
N LEU A 123 4.02 -18.10 -24.40
CA LEU A 123 4.69 -16.99 -25.10
C LEU A 123 6.19 -16.97 -24.86
N GLN A 124 6.98 -16.89 -25.93
CA GLN A 124 8.40 -16.55 -25.88
C GLN A 124 8.58 -15.04 -26.02
N ILE A 125 9.15 -14.42 -24.99
CA ILE A 125 9.38 -13.00 -24.88
C ILE A 125 10.89 -12.76 -24.99
N PRO A 126 11.37 -12.10 -26.06
CA PRO A 126 12.79 -11.81 -26.22
C PRO A 126 13.34 -10.88 -25.14
N ALA A 127 14.65 -10.90 -24.94
CA ALA A 127 15.36 -9.92 -24.13
C ALA A 127 15.13 -8.48 -24.62
N LYS A 128 15.15 -7.53 -23.68
CA LYS A 128 14.96 -6.08 -23.88
C LYS A 128 13.54 -5.67 -24.30
N MET A 129 12.57 -6.56 -24.18
CA MET A 129 11.17 -6.26 -24.42
C MET A 129 10.55 -5.60 -23.18
N GLU A 130 9.78 -4.55 -23.39
CA GLU A 130 8.98 -3.91 -22.35
C GLU A 130 7.63 -4.62 -22.17
N LEU A 131 7.29 -4.88 -20.92
CA LEU A 131 6.04 -5.47 -20.47
C LEU A 131 5.29 -4.42 -19.67
N TYR A 132 4.03 -4.18 -20.06
CA TYR A 132 3.15 -3.24 -19.41
C TYR A 132 2.11 -4.01 -18.60
N LEU A 133 2.12 -3.82 -17.28
CA LEU A 133 1.17 -4.41 -16.34
C LEU A 133 0.13 -3.37 -15.95
N ALA A 134 -1.04 -3.43 -16.58
CA ALA A 134 -2.17 -2.54 -16.29
C ALA A 134 -2.95 -3.05 -15.07
N PHE A 135 -2.66 -2.50 -13.89
CA PHE A 135 -3.30 -2.92 -12.64
C PHE A 135 -4.82 -2.71 -12.63
N PRO A 136 -5.36 -1.55 -13.09
CA PRO A 136 -6.81 -1.34 -13.14
C PRO A 136 -7.53 -2.40 -13.97
N SER A 137 -6.93 -2.84 -15.08
CA SER A 137 -7.52 -3.88 -15.94
C SER A 137 -7.66 -5.22 -15.21
N VAL A 138 -6.68 -5.61 -14.39
CA VAL A 138 -6.75 -6.82 -13.56
C VAL A 138 -7.73 -6.63 -12.40
N HIS A 139 -7.78 -5.43 -11.82
CA HIS A 139 -8.63 -5.13 -10.67
C HIS A 139 -10.11 -5.02 -11.04
N CYS A 140 -10.44 -4.68 -12.28
CA CYS A 140 -11.80 -4.62 -12.81
C CYS A 140 -12.17 -5.84 -13.68
N ASP A 141 -11.31 -6.86 -13.81
CA ASP A 141 -11.63 -8.05 -14.62
C ASP A 141 -12.76 -8.86 -13.97
N THR A 142 -13.90 -8.92 -14.65
CA THR A 142 -15.10 -9.63 -14.18
C THR A 142 -14.88 -11.14 -14.04
N LYS A 143 -13.92 -11.72 -14.76
CA LYS A 143 -13.54 -13.14 -14.60
C LYS A 143 -12.84 -13.41 -13.28
N ILE A 144 -12.18 -12.41 -12.72
CA ILE A 144 -11.44 -12.50 -11.44
C ILE A 144 -12.35 -12.05 -10.29
N TRP A 145 -13.06 -10.94 -10.47
CA TRP A 145 -13.76 -10.23 -9.40
C TRP A 145 -15.27 -10.39 -9.38
N GLY A 146 -15.86 -11.01 -10.41
CA GLY A 146 -17.30 -11.18 -10.56
C GLY A 146 -17.94 -10.12 -11.47
N GLU A 147 -19.22 -10.27 -11.78
CA GLU A 147 -19.96 -9.33 -12.65
C GLU A 147 -20.04 -7.92 -12.05
N ASP A 148 -20.02 -7.83 -10.73
CA ASP A 148 -20.03 -6.61 -9.94
C ASP A 148 -18.61 -6.06 -9.68
N ALA A 149 -17.63 -6.37 -10.55
CA ALA A 149 -16.24 -5.92 -10.42
C ALA A 149 -16.10 -4.40 -10.35
N ASP A 150 -16.96 -3.63 -11.02
CA ASP A 150 -16.92 -2.17 -10.97
C ASP A 150 -17.69 -1.58 -9.77
N GLU A 151 -18.29 -2.42 -8.94
CA GLU A 151 -19.02 -2.01 -7.73
C GLU A 151 -18.14 -2.08 -6.49
N PHE A 152 -18.37 -1.15 -5.56
CA PHE A 152 -17.71 -1.13 -4.26
C PHE A 152 -18.29 -2.20 -3.34
N ASN A 153 -17.52 -3.26 -3.13
CA ASN A 153 -17.89 -4.38 -2.27
C ASN A 153 -16.71 -4.87 -1.40
N PRO A 154 -16.47 -4.24 -0.24
CA PRO A 154 -15.42 -4.65 0.69
C PRO A 154 -15.50 -6.11 1.15
N ALA A 155 -16.68 -6.74 1.10
CA ALA A 155 -16.84 -8.14 1.50
C ALA A 155 -16.03 -9.12 0.63
N ARG A 156 -15.60 -8.72 -0.58
CA ARG A 156 -14.69 -9.53 -1.43
C ARG A 156 -13.37 -9.85 -0.73
N PHE A 157 -12.89 -8.94 0.12
CA PHE A 157 -11.65 -9.11 0.86
C PHE A 157 -11.82 -9.82 2.21
N ALA A 158 -13.04 -10.23 2.58
CA ALA A 158 -13.29 -10.98 3.81
C ALA A 158 -12.81 -12.44 3.73
N LYS A 159 -12.66 -12.99 2.51
CA LYS A 159 -12.16 -14.35 2.27
C LYS A 159 -10.79 -14.31 1.60
N PRO A 160 -9.94 -15.34 1.84
CA PRO A 160 -8.67 -15.47 1.12
C PRO A 160 -8.90 -15.51 -0.40
N ARG A 161 -8.10 -14.74 -1.14
CA ARG A 161 -8.14 -14.72 -2.61
C ARG A 161 -7.61 -16.03 -3.17
N LYS A 162 -8.21 -16.50 -4.28
CA LYS A 162 -7.75 -17.70 -5.00
C LYS A 162 -6.38 -17.53 -5.65
N HIS A 163 -6.07 -16.31 -6.12
CA HIS A 163 -4.81 -15.99 -6.79
C HIS A 163 -4.17 -14.74 -6.17
N GLN A 164 -2.90 -14.82 -5.81
CA GLN A 164 -2.20 -13.69 -5.17
C GLN A 164 -2.07 -12.48 -6.10
N ALA A 165 -1.88 -12.71 -7.41
CA ALA A 165 -1.79 -11.65 -8.42
C ALA A 165 -3.14 -11.03 -8.84
N ALA A 166 -4.26 -11.43 -8.22
CA ALA A 166 -5.56 -10.81 -8.49
C ALA A 166 -5.65 -9.37 -7.98
N PHE A 167 -4.92 -9.04 -6.92
CA PHE A 167 -4.86 -7.69 -6.35
C PHE A 167 -3.40 -7.28 -6.15
N LEU A 168 -3.04 -6.19 -6.83
CA LEU A 168 -1.70 -5.70 -7.07
C LEU A 168 -1.54 -4.24 -6.62
N ALA A 169 -2.21 -3.82 -5.55
CA ALA A 169 -2.20 -2.41 -5.14
C ALA A 169 -0.80 -1.81 -4.92
N PHE A 170 0.16 -2.64 -4.53
CA PHE A 170 1.57 -2.27 -4.36
C PHE A 170 2.50 -3.13 -5.24
N GLY A 171 1.96 -3.75 -6.30
CA GLY A 171 2.71 -4.71 -7.12
C GLY A 171 3.04 -6.04 -6.40
N LEU A 172 3.92 -6.83 -7.02
CA LEU A 172 4.39 -8.12 -6.54
C LEU A 172 5.86 -8.34 -6.93
N GLY A 173 6.57 -9.12 -6.12
CA GLY A 173 7.94 -9.55 -6.40
C GLY A 173 9.01 -8.76 -5.62
N PRO A 174 10.29 -8.93 -5.97
CA PRO A 174 11.41 -8.32 -5.25
C PRO A 174 11.46 -6.79 -5.42
N GLU A 175 10.85 -6.29 -6.49
CA GLU A 175 10.71 -4.86 -6.76
C GLU A 175 9.21 -4.58 -6.97
N PRO A 176 8.47 -4.28 -5.89
CA PRO A 176 7.07 -3.88 -5.97
C PRO A 176 6.88 -2.56 -6.71
N ALA A 177 5.63 -2.20 -6.98
CA ALA A 177 5.26 -0.97 -7.70
C ALA A 177 5.48 0.28 -6.85
#